data_AF-A0A8D8RAD7-F1
#
_entry.id   AF-A0A8D8RAD7-F1
#
_cell.length_a   1.000
_cell.length_b   1.000
_cell.length_c   1.000
_cell.angle_alpha   90.00
_cell.angle_beta   90.00
_cell.angle_gamma   90.00
#
_symmetry.space_group_name_H-M   'P 1'
#
loop_
_entity.id
_entity.type
_entity.pdbx_description
1 polymer ?
#
loop_
_entity_poly.entity_id
_entity_poly.type
_entity_poly.pdbx_seq_one_letter_code
_entity_poly.pdbx_strand_id
1 'polypeptide(L)'
;MAPSAEQVTTTDDVMHNDNDIHHKQDRSERLQDKRRNRLVFSSSWSESMTALSIIASELILLIIKLIYCALESIILTLIPPSEKSLEGEVILLTGAGNGIGRELAKQFVQHKVTLVCWDVDEKGNVETKRLLTELGYKDIYTYTIDISNRDKVLDTAEKVRREVGEVTVLVNNAGIMPCRPLFEQKPDTIRKIFDVNVMAHFWVSEFNFSSFGTNDLFLYGGFTEQKNKNKIKLEDEDS
;
A
#
# COMPACT_ATOMS: atom_id res chain seq x y z
N MET A 1 -52.64 -103.88 5.96
CA MET A 1 -52.23 -102.68 6.73
C MET A 1 -50.78 -102.43 6.39
N ALA A 2 -50.53 -101.51 5.47
CA ALA A 2 -49.21 -101.19 4.90
C ALA A 2 -48.83 -99.73 5.23
N PRO A 3 -47.52 -99.39 5.18
CA PRO A 3 -46.88 -98.48 6.13
C PRO A 3 -46.48 -97.10 5.56
N SER A 4 -45.96 -96.25 6.46
CA SER A 4 -45.05 -95.08 6.32
C SER A 4 -45.21 -94.09 5.16
N ALA A 5 -45.24 -92.80 5.52
CA ALA A 5 -44.60 -91.74 4.73
C ALA A 5 -44.03 -90.67 5.67
N GLU A 6 -42.74 -90.82 5.95
CA GLU A 6 -41.85 -89.80 6.50
C GLU A 6 -41.79 -88.66 5.47
N GLN A 7 -42.23 -87.45 5.85
CA GLN A 7 -42.10 -86.28 4.99
C GLN A 7 -40.64 -85.84 4.97
N VAL A 8 -39.92 -86.30 3.95
CA VAL A 8 -38.68 -85.68 3.47
C VAL A 8 -39.06 -84.30 2.95
N THR A 9 -38.86 -83.26 3.76
CA THR A 9 -38.80 -81.89 3.23
C THR A 9 -37.57 -81.81 2.34
N THR A 10 -37.82 -81.84 1.05
CA THR A 10 -36.82 -81.77 -0.02
C THR A 10 -35.95 -80.54 0.16
N THR A 11 -34.64 -80.74 0.08
CA THR A 11 -33.56 -79.73 0.11
C THR A 11 -33.72 -78.62 -0.93
N ASP A 12 -34.63 -78.78 -1.90
CA ASP A 12 -34.83 -77.87 -3.02
C ASP A 12 -35.60 -76.58 -2.62
N ASP A 13 -36.49 -76.62 -1.63
CA ASP A 13 -37.27 -75.44 -1.21
C ASP A 13 -36.44 -74.45 -0.35
N VAL A 14 -35.49 -74.96 0.42
CA VAL A 14 -34.54 -74.12 1.19
C VAL A 14 -33.53 -73.46 0.25
N MET A 15 -33.04 -74.22 -0.75
CA MET A 15 -32.07 -73.72 -1.74
C MET A 15 -32.67 -72.70 -2.73
N HIS A 16 -33.98 -72.75 -3.01
CA HIS A 16 -34.63 -71.73 -3.85
C HIS A 16 -34.80 -70.39 -3.13
N ASN A 17 -35.09 -70.42 -1.82
CA ASN A 17 -35.28 -69.22 -1.01
C ASN A 17 -33.97 -68.48 -0.73
N ASP A 18 -32.86 -69.20 -0.51
CA ASP A 18 -31.54 -68.61 -0.26
C ASP A 18 -30.97 -67.85 -1.48
N ASN A 19 -31.20 -68.37 -2.70
CA ASN A 19 -30.81 -67.68 -3.94
C ASN A 19 -31.60 -66.38 -4.15
N ASP A 20 -32.89 -66.37 -3.79
CA ASP A 20 -33.75 -65.18 -3.88
C ASP A 20 -33.38 -64.11 -2.84
N ILE A 21 -32.97 -64.52 -1.63
CA ILE A 21 -32.49 -63.61 -0.58
C ILE A 21 -31.16 -62.98 -0.99
N HIS A 22 -30.20 -63.77 -1.50
CA HIS A 22 -28.93 -63.26 -1.99
C HIS A 22 -29.11 -62.29 -3.16
N HIS A 23 -29.99 -62.60 -4.11
CA HIS A 23 -30.26 -61.72 -5.26
C HIS A 23 -30.96 -60.41 -4.83
N LYS A 24 -31.85 -60.45 -3.84
CA LYS A 24 -32.47 -59.25 -3.26
C LYS A 24 -31.46 -58.39 -2.50
N GLN A 25 -30.54 -59.02 -1.77
CA GLN A 25 -29.51 -58.33 -1.00
C GLN A 25 -28.50 -57.64 -1.92
N ASP A 26 -28.01 -58.33 -2.94
CA ASP A 26 -27.12 -57.77 -3.98
C ASP A 26 -27.81 -56.65 -4.79
N ARG A 27 -29.12 -56.80 -5.07
CA ARG A 27 -29.91 -55.71 -5.66
C ARG A 27 -30.02 -54.51 -4.72
N SER A 28 -30.16 -54.73 -3.42
CA SER A 28 -30.26 -53.65 -2.42
C SER A 28 -28.95 -52.90 -2.24
N GLU A 29 -27.82 -53.60 -2.22
CA GLU A 29 -26.47 -53.01 -2.13
C GLU A 29 -26.13 -52.21 -3.39
N ARG A 30 -26.44 -52.74 -4.58
CA ARG A 30 -26.32 -51.99 -5.85
C ARG A 30 -27.17 -50.72 -5.87
N LEU A 31 -28.35 -50.74 -5.25
CA LEU A 31 -29.21 -49.55 -5.15
C LEU A 31 -28.68 -48.55 -4.13
N GLN A 32 -28.12 -49.01 -3.00
CA GLN A 32 -27.49 -48.15 -2.01
C GLN A 32 -26.23 -47.48 -2.56
N ASP A 33 -25.40 -48.22 -3.28
CA ASP A 33 -24.18 -47.68 -3.90
C ASP A 33 -24.51 -46.65 -5.00
N LYS A 34 -25.52 -46.93 -5.84
CA LYS A 34 -26.03 -45.94 -6.81
C LYS A 34 -26.57 -44.69 -6.14
N ARG A 35 -27.26 -44.81 -4.99
CA ARG A 35 -27.76 -43.65 -4.22
C ARG A 35 -26.60 -42.87 -3.61
N ARG A 36 -25.61 -43.55 -3.03
CA ARG A 36 -24.42 -42.94 -2.43
C ARG A 36 -23.59 -42.18 -3.48
N ASN A 37 -23.30 -42.80 -4.61
CA ASN A 37 -22.56 -42.16 -5.71
C ASN A 37 -23.32 -40.97 -6.30
N ARG A 38 -24.66 -41.05 -6.40
CA ARG A 38 -25.48 -39.91 -6.82
C ARG A 38 -25.43 -38.76 -5.82
N LEU A 39 -25.46 -39.04 -4.51
CA LEU A 39 -25.41 -38.02 -3.47
C LEU A 39 -24.03 -37.34 -3.42
N VAL A 40 -22.95 -38.10 -3.43
CA VAL A 40 -21.57 -37.60 -3.46
C VAL A 40 -21.31 -36.75 -4.71
N PHE A 41 -21.83 -37.19 -5.86
CA PHE A 41 -21.78 -36.40 -7.09
C PHE A 41 -22.60 -35.11 -6.92
N SER A 42 -23.85 -35.17 -6.45
CA SER A 42 -24.67 -33.97 -6.29
C SER A 42 -24.08 -32.95 -5.30
N SER A 43 -23.44 -33.38 -4.21
CA SER A 43 -22.80 -32.48 -3.25
C SER A 43 -21.55 -31.82 -3.84
N SER A 44 -20.70 -32.59 -4.54
CA SER A 44 -19.51 -32.06 -5.22
C SER A 44 -19.84 -31.00 -6.27
N TRP A 45 -20.95 -31.19 -7.01
CA TRP A 45 -21.41 -30.20 -7.98
C TRP A 45 -21.96 -28.94 -7.32
N SER A 46 -22.64 -29.05 -6.18
CA SER A 46 -23.13 -27.87 -5.46
C SER A 46 -22.00 -26.99 -4.93
N GLU A 47 -20.94 -27.58 -4.37
CA GLU A 47 -19.75 -26.85 -3.92
C GLU A 47 -19.05 -26.15 -5.09
N SER A 48 -18.89 -26.85 -6.21
CA SER A 48 -18.29 -26.29 -7.43
C SER A 48 -19.09 -25.11 -7.98
N MET A 49 -20.42 -25.19 -7.98
CA MET A 49 -21.29 -24.09 -8.44
C MET A 49 -21.23 -22.87 -7.51
N THR A 50 -21.12 -23.08 -6.19
CA THR A 50 -20.96 -21.97 -5.23
C THR A 50 -19.61 -21.27 -5.38
N ALA A 51 -18.52 -22.01 -5.62
CA ALA A 51 -17.22 -21.42 -5.87
C ALA A 51 -17.22 -20.58 -7.16
N LEU A 52 -17.86 -21.08 -8.23
CA LEU A 52 -17.97 -20.35 -9.49
C LEU A 52 -18.81 -19.08 -9.36
N SER A 53 -19.89 -19.09 -8.58
CA SER A 53 -20.70 -17.89 -8.38
C SER A 53 -19.97 -16.81 -7.57
N ILE A 54 -19.18 -17.21 -6.55
CA ILE A 54 -18.32 -16.29 -5.80
C ILE A 54 -17.30 -15.65 -6.74
N ILE A 55 -16.55 -16.45 -7.50
CA ILE A 55 -15.55 -15.94 -8.46
C ILE A 55 -16.21 -15.02 -9.51
N ALA A 56 -17.37 -15.41 -10.04
CA ALA A 56 -18.10 -14.58 -11.00
C ALA A 56 -18.50 -13.23 -10.38
N SER A 57 -18.96 -13.22 -9.13
CA SER A 57 -19.31 -11.98 -8.41
C SER A 57 -18.10 -11.08 -8.14
N GLU A 58 -16.95 -11.64 -7.74
CA GLU A 58 -15.72 -10.88 -7.57
C GLU A 58 -15.23 -10.30 -8.90
N LEU A 59 -15.35 -11.05 -9.99
CA LEU A 59 -14.99 -10.58 -11.33
C LEU A 59 -15.90 -9.42 -11.77
N ILE A 60 -17.21 -9.51 -11.51
CA ILE A 60 -18.15 -8.42 -11.78
C ILE A 60 -17.80 -7.18 -10.95
N LEU A 61 -17.53 -7.34 -9.65
CA LEU A 61 -17.11 -6.24 -8.78
C LEU A 61 -15.78 -5.62 -9.23
N LEU A 62 -14.83 -6.44 -9.71
CA LEU A 62 -13.57 -5.96 -10.26
C LEU A 62 -13.79 -5.11 -11.51
N ILE A 63 -14.66 -5.55 -12.43
CA ILE A 63 -15.00 -4.80 -13.64
C ILE A 63 -15.69 -3.48 -13.29
N ILE A 64 -16.62 -3.48 -12.33
CA ILE A 64 -17.28 -2.26 -11.86
C ILE A 64 -16.25 -1.30 -11.24
N LYS A 65 -15.35 -1.79 -10.38
CA LYS A 65 -14.27 -0.97 -9.80
C LYS A 65 -13.33 -0.42 -10.86
N LEU A 66 -12.99 -1.21 -11.87
CA LEU A 66 -12.15 -0.77 -12.98
C LEU A 66 -12.81 0.36 -13.76
N ILE A 67 -14.09 0.22 -14.10
CA ILE A 67 -14.87 1.26 -14.79
C ILE A 67 -14.96 2.51 -13.90
N TYR A 68 -15.26 2.36 -12.62
CA TYR A 68 -15.31 3.47 -11.67
C TYR A 68 -13.98 4.22 -11.59
N CYS A 69 -12.87 3.51 -11.38
CA CYS A 69 -11.53 4.11 -11.33
C CYS A 69 -11.14 4.77 -12.66
N ALA A 70 -11.51 4.19 -13.79
CA ALA A 70 -11.26 4.79 -15.10
C ALA A 70 -12.05 6.09 -15.29
N LEU A 71 -13.33 6.10 -14.94
CA LEU A 71 -14.18 7.29 -15.02
C LEU A 71 -13.71 8.38 -14.04
N GLU A 72 -13.43 8.02 -12.79
CA GLU A 72 -12.87 8.92 -11.78
C GLU A 72 -11.54 9.53 -12.26
N SER A 73 -10.64 8.70 -12.81
CA SER A 73 -9.38 9.18 -13.36
C SER A 73 -9.57 10.14 -14.53
N ILE A 74 -10.52 9.86 -15.43
CA ILE A 74 -10.87 10.78 -16.53
C ILE A 74 -11.42 12.10 -15.97
N ILE A 75 -12.32 12.04 -14.99
CA ILE A 75 -12.91 13.23 -14.37
C ILE A 75 -11.83 14.08 -13.67
N LEU A 76 -10.98 13.47 -12.85
CA LEU A 76 -9.88 14.15 -12.16
C LEU A 76 -8.84 14.72 -13.13
N THR A 77 -8.69 14.13 -14.31
CA THR A 77 -7.81 14.66 -15.37
C THR A 77 -8.42 15.88 -16.06
N LEU A 78 -9.74 15.92 -16.22
CA LEU A 78 -10.44 17.01 -16.90
C LEU A 78 -10.77 18.18 -15.96
N ILE A 79 -11.03 17.91 -14.69
CA ILE A 79 -11.31 18.88 -13.65
C ILE A 79 -10.37 18.56 -12.48
N PRO A 80 -9.13 19.07 -12.49
CA PRO A 80 -8.21 18.82 -11.40
C PRO A 80 -8.81 19.42 -10.11
N PRO A 81 -8.71 18.70 -8.97
CA PRO A 81 -9.15 19.24 -7.71
C PRO A 81 -8.39 20.54 -7.39
N SER A 82 -9.06 21.47 -6.71
CA SER A 82 -8.40 22.69 -6.23
C SER A 82 -7.19 22.32 -5.39
N GLU A 83 -6.06 22.97 -5.63
CA GLU A 83 -4.85 22.77 -4.83
C GLU A 83 -5.12 23.15 -3.38
N LYS A 84 -4.60 22.36 -2.44
CA LYS A 84 -4.67 22.69 -1.01
C LYS A 84 -3.81 23.95 -0.79
N SER A 85 -4.40 24.99 -0.22
CA SER A 85 -3.62 26.15 0.21
C SER A 85 -2.63 25.74 1.30
N LEU A 86 -1.38 26.20 1.17
CA LEU A 86 -0.34 25.99 2.16
C LEU A 86 -0.17 27.19 3.10
N GLU A 87 -0.92 28.27 2.90
CA GLU A 87 -0.78 29.50 3.70
C GLU A 87 -0.99 29.23 5.19
N GLY A 88 0.00 29.62 6.00
CA GLY A 88 -0.02 29.42 7.46
C GLY A 88 0.34 28.01 7.92
N GLU A 89 0.62 27.07 7.02
CA GLU A 89 1.04 25.71 7.38
C GLU A 89 2.50 25.69 7.88
N VAL A 90 2.82 24.70 8.72
CA VAL A 90 4.19 24.43 9.19
C VAL A 90 4.70 23.20 8.44
N ILE A 91 5.65 23.42 7.54
CA ILE A 91 6.19 22.39 6.66
C ILE A 91 7.52 21.88 7.21
N LEU A 92 7.59 20.60 7.54
CA LEU A 92 8.84 19.90 7.85
C LEU A 92 9.39 19.26 6.57
N LEU A 93 10.54 19.77 6.11
CA LEU A 93 11.24 19.30 4.92
C LEU A 93 12.56 18.64 5.29
N THR A 94 12.69 17.35 4.98
CA THR A 94 13.94 16.61 5.14
C THR A 94 14.81 16.71 3.89
N GLY A 95 16.14 16.74 4.05
CA GLY A 95 17.08 16.85 2.94
C GLY A 95 17.10 18.24 2.30
N ALA A 96 16.80 19.30 3.06
CA ALA A 96 16.65 20.66 2.56
C ALA A 96 17.98 21.36 2.19
N GLY A 97 19.11 20.77 2.57
CA GLY A 97 20.44 21.38 2.47
C GLY A 97 20.98 21.47 1.05
N ASN A 98 20.47 20.70 0.10
CA ASN A 98 20.96 20.70 -1.29
C ASN A 98 19.91 20.19 -2.30
N GLY A 99 20.30 20.20 -3.58
CA GLY A 99 19.57 19.53 -4.67
C GLY A 99 18.08 19.87 -4.72
N ILE A 100 17.26 18.83 -4.89
CA ILE A 100 15.79 18.93 -4.95
C ILE A 100 15.22 19.53 -3.66
N GLY A 101 15.75 19.17 -2.49
CA GLY A 101 15.24 19.69 -1.22
C GLY A 101 15.43 21.20 -1.09
N ARG A 102 16.56 21.75 -1.53
CA ARG A 102 16.76 23.21 -1.55
C ARG A 102 15.78 23.91 -2.50
N GLU A 103 15.53 23.33 -3.67
CA GLU A 103 14.58 23.92 -4.62
C GLU A 103 13.13 23.81 -4.11
N LEU A 104 12.78 22.71 -3.44
CA LEU A 104 11.50 22.59 -2.73
C LEU A 104 11.37 23.64 -1.63
N ALA A 105 12.42 23.88 -0.85
CA ALA A 105 12.44 24.93 0.17
C ALA A 105 12.14 26.31 -0.44
N LYS A 106 12.76 26.65 -1.59
CA LYS A 106 12.50 27.89 -2.34
C LYS A 106 11.07 28.01 -2.86
N GLN A 107 10.45 26.89 -3.24
CA GLN A 107 9.06 26.89 -3.69
C GLN A 107 8.10 27.05 -2.51
N PHE A 108 8.28 26.28 -1.43
CA PHE A 108 7.39 26.33 -0.27
C PHE A 108 7.30 27.70 0.38
N VAL A 109 8.42 28.41 0.55
CA VAL A 109 8.40 29.73 1.19
C VAL A 109 7.56 30.78 0.44
N GLN A 110 7.31 30.58 -0.86
CA GLN A 110 6.46 31.47 -1.66
C GLN A 110 4.98 31.42 -1.22
N HIS A 111 4.58 30.35 -0.52
CA HIS A 111 3.22 30.14 -0.07
C HIS A 111 2.96 30.64 1.36
N LYS A 112 3.81 31.52 1.92
CA LYS A 112 3.68 32.08 3.29
C LYS A 112 3.55 31.00 4.37
N VAL A 113 4.43 30.01 4.28
CA VAL A 113 4.51 28.90 5.23
C VAL A 113 5.59 29.17 6.28
N THR A 114 5.51 28.46 7.39
CA THR A 114 6.67 28.30 8.27
C THR A 114 7.44 27.06 7.82
N LEU A 115 8.71 27.23 7.45
CA LEU A 115 9.52 26.14 6.92
C LEU A 115 10.51 25.63 7.97
N VAL A 116 10.48 24.32 8.24
CA VAL A 116 11.42 23.62 9.09
C VAL A 116 12.29 22.71 8.22
N CYS A 117 13.57 23.05 8.11
CA CYS A 117 14.54 22.36 7.27
C CYS A 117 15.40 21.40 8.10
N TRP A 118 15.28 20.11 7.84
CA TRP A 118 16.12 19.07 8.42
C TRP A 118 17.13 18.58 7.40
N ASP A 119 18.40 18.52 7.79
CA ASP A 119 19.46 17.92 6.96
C ASP A 119 20.60 17.41 7.82
N VAL A 120 21.36 16.44 7.32
CA VAL A 120 22.60 15.98 7.96
C VAL A 120 23.77 16.91 7.63
N ASP A 121 23.72 17.58 6.47
CA ASP A 121 24.70 18.60 6.07
C ASP A 121 24.34 19.97 6.63
N GLU A 122 24.94 20.29 7.78
CA GLU A 122 24.79 21.59 8.44
C GLU A 122 25.10 22.77 7.51
N LYS A 123 26.16 22.68 6.69
CA LYS A 123 26.59 23.78 5.82
C LYS A 123 25.57 24.01 4.72
N GLY A 124 25.11 22.93 4.09
CA GLY A 124 24.05 22.97 3.10
C GLY A 124 22.77 23.58 3.67
N ASN A 125 22.38 23.18 4.89
CA ASN A 125 21.16 23.65 5.54
C ASN A 125 21.23 25.15 5.91
N VAL A 126 22.36 25.59 6.47
CA VAL A 126 22.63 27.01 6.78
C VAL A 126 22.63 27.86 5.51
N GLU A 127 23.23 27.36 4.42
CA GLU A 127 23.25 28.06 3.14
C GLU A 127 21.84 28.17 2.54
N THR A 128 21.04 27.10 2.59
CA THR A 128 19.63 27.16 2.18
C THR A 128 18.89 28.25 2.96
N LYS A 129 19.01 28.29 4.29
CA LYS A 129 18.38 29.34 5.10
C LYS A 129 18.86 30.75 4.71
N ARG A 130 20.17 30.95 4.55
CA ARG A 130 20.75 32.24 4.16
C ARG A 130 20.13 32.74 2.85
N LEU A 131 20.12 31.90 1.82
CA LEU A 131 19.56 32.24 0.50
C LEU A 131 18.09 32.65 0.59
N LEU A 132 17.28 31.93 1.37
CA LEU A 132 15.87 32.25 1.54
C LEU A 132 15.67 33.53 2.37
N THR A 133 16.48 33.76 3.40
CA THR A 133 16.44 35.01 4.18
C THR A 133 16.83 36.23 3.35
N GLU A 134 17.78 36.10 2.43
CA GLU A 134 18.14 37.17 1.49
C GLU A 134 17.02 37.52 0.52
N LEU A 135 16.13 36.58 0.22
CA LEU A 135 14.91 36.81 -0.55
C LEU A 135 13.76 37.42 0.29
N GLY A 136 14.00 37.68 1.59
CA GLY A 136 13.06 38.34 2.48
C GLY A 136 12.18 37.41 3.32
N TYR A 137 12.36 36.09 3.22
CA TYR A 137 11.61 35.11 4.01
C TYR A 137 12.21 34.97 5.41
N LYS A 138 11.37 34.98 6.46
CA LYS A 138 11.82 35.02 7.86
C LYS A 138 11.52 33.76 8.65
N ASP A 139 10.42 33.08 8.34
CA ASP A 139 9.91 31.92 9.09
C ASP A 139 10.58 30.62 8.65
N ILE A 140 11.92 30.58 8.74
CA ILE A 140 12.75 29.45 8.33
C ILE A 140 13.61 28.98 9.49
N TYR A 141 13.38 27.74 9.90
CA TYR A 141 14.08 27.06 10.99
C TYR A 141 14.92 25.93 10.42
N THR A 142 16.10 25.71 10.98
CA THR A 142 17.06 24.71 10.49
C THR A 142 17.53 23.84 11.63
N TYR A 143 17.51 22.53 11.42
CA TYR A 143 18.02 21.55 12.38
C TYR A 143 18.96 20.58 11.67
N THR A 144 20.16 20.41 12.25
CA THR A 144 21.14 19.45 11.76
C THR A 144 20.87 18.09 12.40
N ILE A 145 20.46 17.11 11.62
CA ILE A 145 20.04 15.80 12.10
C ILE A 145 20.34 14.69 11.09
N ASP A 146 20.84 13.56 11.59
CA ASP A 146 20.84 12.29 10.86
C ASP A 146 19.53 11.55 11.14
N ILE A 147 18.62 11.57 10.16
CA ILE A 147 17.28 10.98 10.25
C ILE A 147 17.27 9.44 10.30
N SER A 148 18.41 8.78 10.07
CA SER A 148 18.51 7.33 10.29
C SER A 148 18.52 6.95 11.78
N ASN A 149 18.79 7.90 12.67
CA ASN A 149 18.76 7.69 14.12
C ASN A 149 17.39 8.07 14.67
N ARG A 150 16.59 7.07 15.02
CA ARG A 150 15.23 7.25 15.54
C ARG A 150 15.18 8.15 16.79
N ASP A 151 16.06 7.95 17.77
CA ASP A 151 16.01 8.71 19.02
C ASP A 151 16.30 10.19 18.78
N LYS A 152 17.29 10.50 17.92
CA LYS A 152 17.55 11.88 17.49
C LYS A 152 16.38 12.50 16.75
N VAL A 153 15.66 11.73 15.94
CA VAL A 153 14.45 12.18 15.25
C VAL A 153 13.40 12.60 16.27
N LEU A 154 13.09 11.74 17.24
CA LEU A 154 12.10 12.06 18.28
C LEU A 154 12.51 13.28 19.11
N ASP A 155 13.77 13.35 19.57
CA ASP A 155 14.27 14.47 20.36
C ASP A 155 14.21 15.81 19.60
N THR A 156 14.60 15.79 18.33
CA THR A 156 14.60 16.99 17.48
C THR A 156 13.18 17.40 17.14
N ALA A 157 12.29 16.44 16.94
CA ALA A 157 10.91 16.72 16.64
C ALA A 157 10.18 17.36 17.84
N GLU A 158 10.44 16.87 19.05
CA GLU A 158 10.00 17.52 20.29
C GLU A 158 10.54 18.94 20.44
N LYS A 159 11.79 19.17 20.00
CA LYS A 159 12.38 20.50 19.95
C LYS A 159 11.66 21.41 18.95
N VAL A 160 11.39 20.94 17.73
CA VAL A 160 10.62 21.66 16.71
C VAL A 160 9.24 22.03 17.24
N ARG A 161 8.55 21.10 17.89
CA ARG A 161 7.21 21.33 18.45
C ARG A 161 7.20 22.47 19.48
N ARG A 162 8.24 22.57 20.31
CA ARG A 162 8.37 23.63 21.31
C ARG A 162 8.78 24.97 20.72
N GLU A 163 9.67 24.97 19.73
CA GLU A 163 10.28 26.19 19.20
C GLU A 163 9.47 26.83 18.05
N VAL A 164 8.80 26.01 17.25
CA VAL A 164 8.11 26.41 16.01
C VAL A 164 6.61 26.19 16.12
N GLY A 165 6.20 25.01 16.60
CA GLY A 165 4.80 24.60 16.70
C GLY A 165 4.53 23.23 16.09
N GLU A 166 3.25 22.91 15.96
CA GLU A 166 2.79 21.67 15.32
C GLU A 166 3.14 21.63 13.84
N VAL A 167 3.63 20.48 13.36
CA VAL A 167 3.97 20.26 11.95
C VAL A 167 2.74 19.74 11.23
N THR A 168 2.24 20.48 10.25
CA THR A 168 1.01 20.13 9.52
C THR A 168 1.27 19.50 8.16
N VAL A 169 2.48 19.68 7.62
CA VAL A 169 2.91 19.08 6.36
C VAL A 169 4.28 18.45 6.54
N LEU A 170 4.40 17.17 6.20
CA LEU A 170 5.66 16.45 6.21
C LEU A 170 6.11 16.12 4.78
N VAL A 171 7.34 16.50 4.45
CA VAL A 171 7.99 16.20 3.18
C VAL A 171 9.21 15.33 3.43
N ASN A 172 9.03 14.04 3.16
CA ASN A 172 10.12 13.05 3.19
C ASN A 172 10.86 13.10 1.86
N ASN A 173 11.94 13.87 1.81
CA ASN A 173 12.75 14.10 0.62
C ASN A 173 14.22 13.69 0.82
N ALA A 174 14.71 13.59 2.06
CA ALA A 174 16.07 13.11 2.31
C ALA A 174 16.27 11.69 1.76
N GLY A 175 17.36 11.52 1.02
CA GLY A 175 17.72 10.23 0.44
C GLY A 175 19.19 10.18 0.05
N ILE A 176 19.76 8.98 0.09
CA ILE A 176 21.11 8.71 -0.40
C ILE A 176 21.08 7.63 -1.49
N MET A 177 21.88 7.81 -2.53
CA MET A 177 22.03 6.86 -3.62
C MET A 177 23.49 6.83 -4.09
N PRO A 178 24.38 6.11 -3.40
CA PRO A 178 25.75 5.94 -3.85
C PRO A 178 25.80 5.09 -5.13
N CYS A 179 26.23 5.70 -6.23
CA CYS A 179 26.33 5.04 -7.54
C CYS A 179 27.58 4.15 -7.63
N ARG A 180 27.46 2.87 -7.28
CA ARG A 180 28.45 1.82 -7.60
C ARG A 180 27.74 0.52 -8.01
N PRO A 181 28.40 -0.36 -8.79
CA PRO A 181 27.86 -1.68 -9.11
C PRO A 181 27.46 -2.44 -7.84
N LEU A 182 26.36 -3.19 -7.89
CA LEU A 182 25.80 -3.86 -6.71
C LEU A 182 26.81 -4.76 -5.99
N PHE A 183 27.62 -5.50 -6.73
CA PHE A 183 28.63 -6.41 -6.19
C PHE A 183 29.85 -5.69 -5.58
N GLU A 184 29.99 -4.39 -5.81
CA GLU A 184 31.06 -3.54 -5.25
C GLU A 184 30.57 -2.67 -4.07
N GLN A 185 29.28 -2.79 -3.72
CA GLN A 185 28.72 -2.07 -2.58
C GLN A 185 29.14 -2.71 -1.27
N LYS A 186 29.53 -1.88 -0.30
CA LYS A 186 29.79 -2.36 1.07
C LYS A 186 28.45 -2.71 1.74
N PRO A 187 28.37 -3.80 2.52
CA PRO A 187 27.15 -4.14 3.26
C PRO A 187 26.60 -2.99 4.11
N ASP A 188 27.47 -2.22 4.75
CA ASP A 188 27.08 -1.06 5.57
C ASP A 188 26.47 0.07 4.74
N THR A 189 26.92 0.25 3.49
CA THR A 189 26.34 1.23 2.57
C THR A 189 24.93 0.83 2.19
N ILE A 190 24.69 -0.45 1.91
CA ILE A 190 23.35 -0.97 1.61
C ILE A 190 22.43 -0.75 2.80
N ARG A 191 22.86 -1.10 4.02
CA ARG A 191 22.08 -0.84 5.24
C ARG A 191 21.76 0.63 5.41
N LYS A 192 22.74 1.52 5.25
CA LYS A 192 22.53 2.96 5.36
C LYS A 192 21.51 3.49 4.33
N ILE A 193 21.48 2.95 3.11
CA ILE A 193 20.45 3.31 2.12
C ILE A 193 19.06 2.96 2.65
N PHE A 194 18.87 1.77 3.21
CA PHE A 194 17.59 1.40 3.83
C PHE A 194 17.28 2.26 5.05
N ASP A 195 18.27 2.54 5.89
CA ASP A 195 18.07 3.32 7.10
C ASP A 195 17.61 4.75 6.78
N VAL A 196 18.15 5.37 5.73
CA VAL A 196 17.80 6.74 5.31
C VAL A 196 16.57 6.75 4.41
N ASN A 197 16.53 5.94 3.36
CA ASN A 197 15.48 6.04 2.33
C ASN A 197 14.20 5.29 2.73
N VAL A 198 14.25 4.42 3.73
CA VAL A 198 13.10 3.60 4.16
C VAL A 198 12.82 3.83 5.65
N MET A 199 13.74 3.48 6.53
CA MET A 199 13.48 3.50 7.98
C MET A 199 13.19 4.91 8.50
N ALA A 200 13.93 5.92 8.02
CA ALA A 200 13.72 7.30 8.43
C ALA A 200 12.31 7.81 8.17
N HIS A 201 11.64 7.32 7.11
CA HIS A 201 10.26 7.74 6.81
C HIS A 201 9.30 7.29 7.92
N PHE A 202 9.54 6.12 8.51
CA PHE A 202 8.76 5.65 9.66
C PHE A 202 9.04 6.47 10.90
N TRP A 203 10.30 6.77 11.21
CA TRP A 203 10.68 7.55 12.40
C TRP A 203 10.12 8.96 12.38
N VAL A 204 10.21 9.64 11.24
CA VAL A 204 9.72 11.01 11.09
C VAL A 204 8.19 11.04 11.10
N SER A 205 7.55 10.02 10.52
CA SER A 205 6.09 9.90 10.56
C SER A 205 5.58 9.58 11.97
N GLU A 206 6.28 8.73 12.73
CA GLU A 206 5.91 8.34 14.11
C GLU A 206 5.75 9.55 15.03
N PHE A 207 6.69 10.50 14.95
CA PHE A 207 6.57 11.77 15.66
C PHE A 207 5.27 12.49 15.28
N ASN A 208 5.05 12.63 13.97
CA ASN A 208 3.97 13.45 13.47
C ASN A 208 2.61 12.82 13.83
N PHE A 209 2.48 11.48 13.74
CA PHE A 209 1.27 10.70 14.07
C PHE A 209 0.69 10.94 15.47
N SER A 210 1.49 11.39 16.43
CA SER A 210 1.00 11.68 17.78
C SER A 210 0.09 12.91 17.87
N SER A 211 0.00 13.71 16.79
CA SER A 211 -0.73 14.99 16.75
C SER A 211 -1.77 15.14 15.63
N PHE A 212 -1.99 14.12 14.78
CA PHE A 212 -2.78 14.30 13.53
C PHE A 212 -4.28 14.58 13.73
N GLY A 213 -4.75 15.57 12.97
CA GLY A 213 -6.14 15.73 12.54
C GLY A 213 -6.34 15.22 11.10
N THR A 214 -7.58 15.19 10.61
CA THR A 214 -7.95 14.57 9.32
C THR A 214 -7.50 15.29 8.04
N ASN A 215 -6.68 16.34 8.11
CA ASN A 215 -6.42 17.27 6.98
C ASN A 215 -4.96 17.37 6.51
N ASP A 216 -4.09 16.49 7.00
CA ASP A 216 -2.65 16.66 6.90
C ASP A 216 -2.06 15.95 5.66
N LEU A 217 -1.05 16.56 5.02
CA LEU A 217 -0.53 16.18 3.71
C LEU A 217 0.88 15.57 3.82
N PHE A 218 1.05 14.35 3.32
CA PHE A 218 2.34 13.70 3.17
C PHE A 218 2.81 13.81 1.72
N LEU A 219 3.92 14.49 1.48
CA LEU A 219 4.55 14.54 0.16
C LEU A 219 5.74 13.58 0.13
N TYR A 220 5.64 12.56 -0.74
CA TYR A 220 6.75 11.68 -1.07
C TYR A 220 7.52 12.27 -2.26
N GLY A 221 8.83 12.46 -2.10
CA GLY A 221 9.74 12.90 -3.16
C GLY A 221 9.87 11.84 -4.26
N GLY A 222 8.90 11.80 -5.18
CA GLY A 222 9.03 11.11 -6.46
C GLY A 222 9.47 12.10 -7.55
N PHE A 223 10.41 11.68 -8.40
CA PHE A 223 10.87 12.44 -9.57
C PHE A 223 9.67 12.71 -10.50
N THR A 224 9.04 13.89 -10.39
CA THR A 224 8.08 14.35 -11.38
C THR A 224 8.80 15.27 -12.35
N GLU A 225 9.00 14.78 -13.56
CA GLU A 225 9.48 15.58 -14.69
C GLU A 225 8.43 16.67 -14.96
N GLN A 226 8.69 17.88 -14.49
CA GLN A 226 7.88 19.04 -14.86
C GLN A 226 8.10 19.32 -16.35
N LYS A 227 7.14 18.91 -17.19
CA LYS A 227 7.02 19.44 -18.54
C LYS A 227 6.68 20.92 -18.45
N ASN A 228 7.74 21.72 -18.49
CA ASN A 228 7.69 23.18 -18.60
C ASN A 228 6.88 23.57 -19.85
N LYS A 229 5.61 23.91 -19.67
CA LYS A 229 4.78 24.61 -20.65
C LYS A 229 4.57 26.03 -20.17
N ASN A 230 5.63 26.83 -20.16
CA ASN A 230 5.54 28.27 -20.35
C ASN A 230 6.77 28.73 -21.12
N LYS A 231 6.66 28.60 -22.46
CA LYS A 231 7.48 29.30 -23.43
C LYS A 231 7.11 30.78 -23.31
N ILE A 232 7.76 31.48 -22.38
CA ILE A 232 7.71 32.94 -22.31
C ILE A 232 8.35 33.45 -23.60
N LYS A 233 7.53 34.12 -24.41
CA LYS A 233 7.95 34.93 -25.55
C LYS A 233 9.01 35.91 -25.06
N LEU A 234 10.18 35.87 -25.68
CA LEU A 234 11.07 37.02 -25.72
C LEU A 234 10.54 37.91 -26.85
N GLU A 235 9.79 38.94 -26.47
CA GLU A 235 9.59 40.16 -27.24
C GLU A 235 10.44 41.26 -26.58
N ASP A 236 10.88 42.21 -27.42
CA ASP A 236 11.59 43.48 -27.18
C ASP A 236 13.13 43.38 -27.35
N GLU A 237 13.71 43.75 -28.50
CA GLU A 237 13.84 45.10 -29.12
C GLU A 237 14.48 46.15 -28.20
N ASP A 238 15.64 46.63 -28.67
CA ASP A 238 16.25 47.96 -28.52
C ASP A 238 16.42 48.60 -27.12
N SER A 239 17.66 48.56 -26.59
CA SER A 239 18.53 49.74 -26.40
C SER A 239 19.91 49.38 -25.85
#